data_AF-A0A0P1B8K6-F1
#
_entry.id   AF-A0A0P1B8K6-F1
#
_cell.length_a   1.000
_cell.length_b   1.000
_cell.length_c   1.000
_cell.angle_alpha   90.00
_cell.angle_beta   90.00
_cell.angle_gamma   90.00
#
_symmetry.space_group_name_H-M   'P 1'
#
loop_
_entity.id
_entity.type
_entity.pdbx_description
1 polymer ?
#
loop_
_entity_poly.entity_id
_entity_poly.type
_entity_poly.pdbx_seq_one_letter_code
_entity_poly.pdbx_strand_id
1 'polypeptide(L)'
;MYREGFLVKCGRGIYDTPHILFCVFEDGVVKFYTEKGGMIVGELEMAGHVTKVRVEKTVPGKLPYRFTVSAAEVIRVEGRRMKLGEPRVTEFAAPTNDLMKEWANSLHLWRRMNWKENVKFFDNTSELSQTEELEALKLQIHTLKTMRGRSIPGTKFRTPFVSIMQGQPSPTIKKLRRMMQTGSAACTSIA
;
A
#
# COMPACT_ATOMS: atom_id res chain seq x y z
N MET A 1 19.84 -4.65 -16.40
CA MET A 1 18.37 -4.63 -16.19
C MET A 1 17.96 -3.19 -16.02
N TYR A 2 16.93 -2.74 -16.75
CA TYR A 2 16.51 -1.33 -16.76
C TYR A 2 15.02 -1.21 -16.41
N ARG A 3 14.66 -0.25 -15.57
CA ARG A 3 13.27 0.15 -15.32
C ARG A 3 13.21 1.60 -14.88
N GLU A 4 12.27 2.37 -15.41
CA GLU A 4 11.96 3.72 -14.94
C GLU A 4 10.47 3.89 -14.65
N GLY A 5 10.10 4.93 -13.92
CA GLY A 5 8.70 5.27 -13.64
C GLY A 5 8.53 6.03 -12.33
N PHE A 6 7.32 6.51 -12.07
CA PHE A 6 7.02 7.20 -10.83
C PHE A 6 6.74 6.22 -9.68
N LEU A 7 7.30 6.51 -8.51
CA LEU A 7 7.02 5.81 -7.26
C LEU A 7 6.79 6.83 -6.15
N VAL A 8 6.05 6.43 -5.13
CA VAL A 8 6.05 7.15 -3.86
C VAL A 8 7.08 6.52 -2.94
N LYS A 9 8.08 7.30 -2.50
CA LYS A 9 8.95 6.91 -1.39
C LYS A 9 8.20 7.17 -0.08
N CYS A 10 7.84 6.10 0.60
CA CYS A 10 7.13 6.16 1.88
C CYS A 10 8.06 6.67 2.98
N GLY A 11 7.50 7.46 3.89
CA GLY A 11 8.18 7.89 5.11
C GLY A 11 8.53 6.72 6.03
N ARG A 12 9.61 6.83 6.81
CA ARG A 12 9.99 5.81 7.80
C ARG A 12 9.17 5.95 9.09
N GLY A 13 8.83 7.18 9.44
CA GLY A 13 8.01 7.53 10.60
C GLY A 13 6.62 8.07 10.24
N ILE A 14 5.84 8.33 11.28
CA ILE A 14 4.49 8.93 11.17
C ILE A 14 4.57 10.38 10.67
N TYR A 15 5.69 11.06 10.95
CA TYR A 15 5.96 12.46 10.61
C TYR A 15 6.63 12.64 9.25
N ASP A 16 7.14 11.55 8.65
CA ASP A 16 7.77 11.63 7.33
C ASP A 16 6.70 11.69 6.26
N THR A 17 6.71 12.77 5.49
CA THR A 17 5.75 12.96 4.39
C THR A 17 6.14 12.04 3.22
N PRO A 18 5.20 11.30 2.63
CA PRO A 18 5.46 10.53 1.42
C PRO A 18 5.75 11.48 0.24
N HIS A 19 6.76 11.15 -0.56
CA HIS A 19 7.17 11.95 -1.73
C HIS A 19 7.01 11.14 -3.02
N ILE A 20 6.37 11.73 -4.04
CA ILE A 20 6.40 11.18 -5.40
C ILE A 20 7.75 11.54 -6.01
N LEU A 21 8.44 10.54 -6.55
CA LEU A 21 9.75 10.67 -7.17
C LEU A 21 9.75 9.94 -8.50
N PHE A 22 10.50 10.45 -9.46
CA PHE A 22 10.82 9.69 -10.66
C PHE A 22 11.99 8.77 -10.35
N CYS A 23 11.80 7.46 -10.50
CA CYS A 23 12.80 6.46 -10.13
C CYS A 23 13.36 5.83 -11.40
N VAL A 24 14.68 5.67 -11.44
CA VAL A 24 15.39 4.94 -12.49
C VAL A 24 16.22 3.85 -11.84
N PHE A 25 16.02 2.61 -12.27
CA PHE A 25 16.79 1.46 -11.85
C PHE A 25 17.66 0.98 -13.00
N GLU A 26 18.97 1.11 -12.81
CA GLU A 26 20.00 0.73 -13.77
C GLU A 26 21.27 0.34 -12.99
N ASP A 27 22.03 -0.62 -13.52
CA ASP A 27 23.33 -1.06 -12.97
C ASP A 27 23.34 -1.37 -11.47
N GLY A 28 22.20 -1.82 -10.93
CA GLY A 28 22.09 -2.16 -9.51
C GLY A 28 21.94 -0.97 -8.59
N VAL A 29 21.57 0.19 -9.11
CA VAL A 29 21.29 1.39 -8.33
C VAL A 29 19.91 1.91 -8.71
N VAL A 30 19.07 2.15 -7.70
CA VAL A 30 17.83 2.91 -7.90
C VAL A 30 18.12 4.37 -7.58
N LYS A 31 18.13 5.23 -8.60
CA LYS A 31 18.27 6.67 -8.44
C LYS A 31 16.90 7.33 -8.36
N PHE A 32 16.77 8.32 -7.49
CA PHE A 32 15.54 9.08 -7.29
C PHE A 32 15.73 10.50 -7.79
N TYR A 33 14.79 10.97 -8.60
CA TYR A 33 14.77 12.31 -9.15
C TYR A 33 13.50 13.05 -8.70
N THR A 34 13.57 14.37 -8.61
CA THR A 34 12.41 15.22 -8.32
C THR A 34 11.27 14.99 -9.31
N GLU A 35 11.63 14.81 -10.59
CA GLU A 35 10.75 14.54 -11.72
C GLU A 35 11.57 13.93 -12.87
N LYS A 36 10.93 13.59 -13.99
CA LYS A 36 11.63 13.08 -15.16
C LYS A 36 12.52 14.18 -15.76
N GLY A 37 13.83 13.93 -15.83
CA GLY A 37 14.83 14.92 -16.22
C GLY A 37 15.15 15.96 -15.12
N GLY A 38 14.60 15.77 -13.92
CA GLY A 38 14.85 16.64 -12.77
C GLY A 38 16.17 16.34 -12.04
N MET A 39 16.33 16.95 -10.86
CA MET A 39 17.52 16.78 -10.03
C MET A 39 17.51 15.45 -9.28
N ILE A 40 18.67 14.81 -9.12
CA ILE A 40 18.84 13.65 -8.24
C ILE A 40 18.68 14.07 -6.78
N VAL A 41 17.87 13.33 -6.02
CA VAL A 41 17.60 13.58 -4.58
C VAL A 41 18.04 12.43 -3.69
N GLY A 42 18.52 11.34 -4.28
CA GLY A 42 19.16 10.25 -3.57
C GLY A 42 19.20 8.97 -4.37
N GLU A 43 19.72 7.92 -3.73
CA GLU A 43 19.87 6.62 -4.35
C GLU A 43 19.72 5.47 -3.34
N LEU A 44 19.53 4.27 -3.89
CA LEU A 44 19.54 2.99 -3.19
C LEU A 44 20.44 2.03 -3.95
N GLU A 45 21.64 1.83 -3.41
CA GLU A 45 22.60 0.87 -3.94
C GLU A 45 22.20 -0.56 -3.60
N MET A 46 22.20 -1.42 -4.61
CA MET A 46 22.01 -2.86 -4.49
C MET A 46 23.31 -3.62 -4.78
N ALA A 47 24.18 -3.04 -5.61
CA ALA A 47 25.56 -3.48 -5.80
C ALA A 47 26.32 -3.52 -4.47
N GLY A 48 27.13 -4.55 -4.25
CA GLY A 48 27.80 -4.78 -2.97
C GLY A 48 26.88 -5.23 -1.82
N HIS A 49 25.59 -4.96 -1.85
CA HIS A 49 24.68 -5.16 -0.72
C HIS A 49 24.01 -6.55 -0.71
N VAL A 50 23.65 -7.05 0.48
CA VAL A 50 22.66 -8.13 0.62
C VAL A 50 21.30 -7.50 0.58
N THR A 51 20.63 -7.64 -0.57
CA THR A 51 19.30 -7.09 -0.76
C THR A 51 18.20 -8.13 -0.55
N LYS A 52 17.06 -7.70 0.00
CA LYS A 52 15.81 -8.45 0.05
C LYS A 52 14.64 -7.53 -0.30
N VAL A 53 13.87 -7.96 -1.29
CA VAL A 53 12.65 -7.28 -1.78
C VAL A 53 11.43 -8.02 -1.25
N ARG A 54 10.40 -7.29 -0.79
CA ARG A 54 9.12 -7.86 -0.36
C ARG A 54 7.96 -7.02 -0.88
N VAL A 55 6.91 -7.67 -1.35
CA VAL A 55 5.62 -7.02 -1.57
C VAL A 55 4.90 -6.93 -0.23
N GLU A 56 4.40 -5.75 0.11
CA GLU A 56 3.72 -5.49 1.36
C GLU A 56 2.21 -5.70 1.21
N LYS A 57 1.57 -6.19 2.29
CA LYS A 57 0.12 -6.32 2.32
C LYS A 57 -0.53 -4.94 2.41
N THR A 58 -1.74 -4.83 1.87
CA THR A 58 -2.58 -3.65 2.07
C THR A 58 -2.91 -3.52 3.55
N VAL A 59 -2.65 -2.33 4.11
CA VAL A 59 -2.91 -2.01 5.52
C VAL A 59 -3.72 -0.71 5.57
N PRO A 60 -4.82 -0.64 6.35
CA PRO A 60 -5.56 0.59 6.53
C PRO A 60 -4.66 1.75 7.00
N GLY A 61 -4.86 2.94 6.45
CA GLY A 61 -4.08 4.14 6.82
C GLY A 61 -2.66 4.20 6.22
N LYS A 62 -2.34 3.30 5.28
CA LYS A 62 -1.10 3.29 4.48
C LYS A 62 -1.43 3.28 2.98
N LEU A 63 -0.47 3.68 2.14
CA LEU A 63 -0.64 3.66 0.70
C LEU A 63 -0.87 2.21 0.19
N PRO A 64 -1.64 2.03 -0.90
CA PRO A 64 -1.76 0.74 -1.56
C PRO A 64 -0.47 0.39 -2.33
N TYR A 65 -0.41 -0.83 -2.85
CA TYR A 65 0.63 -1.29 -3.80
C TYR A 65 2.07 -1.05 -3.32
N ARG A 66 2.31 -1.34 -2.05
CA ARG A 66 3.60 -1.10 -1.41
C ARG A 66 4.54 -2.29 -1.56
N PHE A 67 5.82 -1.98 -1.63
CA PHE A 67 6.90 -2.96 -1.54
C PHE A 67 8.08 -2.37 -0.78
N THR A 68 8.86 -3.22 -0.12
CA THR A 68 10.05 -2.84 0.62
C THR A 68 11.30 -3.41 -0.02
N VAL A 69 12.36 -2.61 -0.01
CA VAL A 69 13.71 -3.02 -0.37
C VAL A 69 14.59 -2.81 0.84
N SER A 70 15.16 -3.89 1.34
CA SER A 70 16.17 -3.86 2.40
C SER A 70 17.54 -4.09 1.78
N ALA A 71 18.51 -3.25 2.10
CA ALA A 71 19.90 -3.35 1.64
C ALA A 71 20.83 -3.32 2.86
N ALA A 72 21.55 -4.41 3.10
CA ALA A 72 22.59 -4.48 4.12
C ALA A 72 23.96 -4.48 3.46
N GLU A 73 24.82 -3.54 3.87
CA GLU A 73 26.21 -3.55 3.49
C GLU A 73 26.89 -4.80 4.02
N VAL A 74 27.84 -5.31 3.25
CA VAL A 74 28.59 -6.51 3.62
C VAL A 74 30.06 -6.37 3.27
N ILE A 75 30.88 -6.97 4.12
CA ILE A 75 32.30 -7.13 3.89
C ILE A 75 32.64 -8.61 3.75
N ARG A 76 33.74 -8.90 3.04
CA ARG A 76 34.27 -10.24 2.93
C ARG A 76 35.43 -10.39 3.90
N VAL A 77 35.23 -11.20 4.93
CA VAL A 77 36.25 -11.54 5.93
C VAL A 77 36.54 -13.02 5.78
N GLU A 78 37.79 -13.37 5.46
CA GLU A 78 38.23 -14.77 5.30
C GLU A 78 37.34 -15.60 4.36
N GLY A 79 36.88 -14.99 3.27
CA GLY A 79 36.00 -15.65 2.30
C GLY A 79 34.52 -15.74 2.70
N ARG A 80 34.15 -15.35 3.93
CA ARG A 80 32.77 -15.29 4.41
C ARG A 80 32.19 -13.88 4.23
N ARG A 81 30.92 -13.81 3.84
CA ARG A 81 30.20 -12.53 3.68
C ARG A 81 29.55 -12.17 5.02
N MET A 82 30.03 -11.11 5.66
CA MET A 82 29.52 -10.60 6.94
C MET A 82 28.76 -9.29 6.73
N LYS A 83 27.64 -9.09 7.41
CA LYS A 83 26.88 -7.83 7.37
C LYS A 83 27.55 -6.79 8.26
N LEU A 84 27.70 -5.57 7.75
CA LEU A 84 28.36 -4.47 8.47
C LEU A 84 27.41 -3.71 9.42
N GLY A 85 26.09 -3.95 9.32
CA GLY A 85 25.11 -3.32 10.20
C GLY A 85 23.67 -3.73 9.89
N GLU A 86 22.72 -2.99 10.47
CA GLU A 86 21.31 -3.18 10.18
C GLU A 86 20.98 -2.80 8.73
N PRO A 87 20.12 -3.59 8.06
CA PRO A 87 19.73 -3.30 6.69
C PRO A 87 18.97 -1.98 6.62
N ARG A 88 19.39 -1.11 5.69
CA ARG A 88 18.62 0.07 5.30
C ARG A 88 17.35 -0.39 4.60
N VAL A 89 16.19 -0.16 5.21
CA VAL A 89 14.88 -0.43 4.60
C VAL A 89 14.35 0.84 3.93
N THR A 90 13.93 0.69 2.68
CA THR A 90 13.22 1.72 1.91
C THR A 90 11.90 1.14 1.45
N GLU A 91 10.80 1.81 1.79
CA GLU A 91 9.45 1.43 1.38
C GLU A 91 9.00 2.33 0.22
N PHE A 92 8.43 1.70 -0.80
CA PHE A 92 7.86 2.37 -1.97
C PHE A 92 6.38 2.01 -2.12
N ALA A 93 5.62 2.85 -2.81
CA ALA A 93 4.29 2.54 -3.33
C ALA A 93 4.24 2.83 -4.84
N ALA A 94 3.65 1.92 -5.61
CA ALA A 94 3.49 2.07 -7.06
C ALA A 94 2.08 2.57 -7.45
N PRO A 95 1.90 3.09 -8.68
CA PRO A 95 0.60 3.57 -9.16
C PRO A 95 -0.46 2.45 -9.24
N THR A 96 -0.04 1.23 -9.58
CA THR A 96 -0.93 0.07 -9.75
C THR A 96 -0.31 -1.20 -9.14
N ASN A 97 -1.12 -2.26 -9.02
CA ASN A 97 -0.65 -3.55 -8.55
C ASN A 97 0.37 -4.19 -9.51
N ASP A 98 0.18 -4.02 -10.81
CA ASP A 98 1.07 -4.61 -11.82
C ASP A 98 2.41 -3.89 -11.83
N LEU A 99 2.40 -2.55 -11.83
CA LEU A 99 3.64 -1.76 -11.72
C LEU A 99 4.39 -2.08 -10.42
N MET A 100 3.70 -2.31 -9.29
CA MET A 100 4.34 -2.77 -8.05
C MET A 100 5.04 -4.13 -8.22
N LYS A 101 4.37 -5.11 -8.84
CA LYS A 101 4.96 -6.43 -9.09
C LYS A 101 6.16 -6.33 -10.01
N GLU A 102 6.08 -5.54 -11.07
CA GLU A 102 7.18 -5.34 -12.00
C GLU A 102 8.38 -4.68 -11.33
N TRP A 103 8.17 -3.61 -10.54
CA TRP A 103 9.24 -3.00 -9.76
C TRP A 103 9.87 -4.00 -8.78
N ALA A 104 9.06 -4.73 -8.02
CA ALA A 104 9.56 -5.73 -7.07
C ALA A 104 10.34 -6.85 -7.77
N ASN A 105 9.84 -7.31 -8.93
CA ASN A 105 10.47 -8.35 -9.73
C ASN A 105 11.78 -7.87 -10.34
N SER A 106 11.84 -6.66 -10.88
CA SER A 106 13.07 -6.07 -11.41
C SER A 106 14.17 -6.07 -10.35
N LEU A 107 13.86 -5.50 -9.18
CA LEU A 107 14.83 -5.40 -8.10
C LEU A 107 15.22 -6.78 -7.56
N HIS A 108 14.28 -7.73 -7.51
CA HIS A 108 14.56 -9.10 -7.08
C HIS A 108 15.47 -9.86 -8.07
N LEU A 109 15.17 -9.77 -9.36
CA LEU A 109 15.82 -10.51 -10.42
C LEU A 109 17.21 -9.96 -10.74
N TRP A 110 17.44 -8.67 -10.57
CA TRP A 110 18.77 -8.08 -10.78
C TRP A 110 19.85 -8.84 -10.03
N ARG A 111 19.63 -9.22 -8.76
CA ARG A 111 20.60 -10.01 -7.99
C ARG A 111 20.94 -11.36 -8.62
N ARG A 112 19.96 -12.00 -9.27
CA ARG A 112 20.11 -13.34 -9.84
C ARG A 112 20.68 -13.30 -11.27
N MET A 113 20.42 -12.22 -11.99
CA MET A 113 20.59 -12.14 -13.44
C MET A 113 21.47 -10.97 -13.89
N ASN A 114 22.21 -10.28 -12.99
CA ASN A 114 23.04 -9.13 -13.36
C ASN A 114 24.14 -9.45 -14.39
N TRP A 115 24.45 -10.73 -14.62
CA TRP A 115 25.45 -11.18 -15.59
C TRP A 115 24.90 -11.35 -17.01
N LYS A 116 23.58 -11.22 -17.24
CA LYS A 116 22.99 -11.23 -18.58
C LYS A 116 22.79 -9.80 -19.04
N GLU A 117 23.61 -9.37 -19.99
CA GLU A 117 23.37 -8.16 -20.75
C GLU A 117 21.96 -8.23 -21.38
N ASN A 118 21.20 -7.14 -21.27
CA ASN A 118 19.96 -6.91 -22.03
C ASN A 118 18.68 -7.69 -21.65
N VAL A 119 18.50 -8.14 -20.41
CA VAL A 119 17.18 -8.69 -20.03
C VAL A 119 16.16 -7.57 -19.77
N LYS A 120 15.37 -7.25 -20.80
CA LYS A 120 14.10 -6.53 -20.70
C LYS A 120 13.00 -7.55 -20.43
N PHE A 121 12.36 -7.47 -19.26
CA PHE A 121 11.32 -8.44 -18.86
C PHE A 121 9.90 -7.93 -19.12
N PHE A 122 9.73 -6.66 -19.49
CA PHE A 122 8.45 -5.96 -19.44
C PHE A 122 8.22 -5.15 -20.72
N ASP A 123 8.15 -5.82 -21.86
CA ASP A 123 7.80 -5.18 -23.13
C ASP A 123 6.27 -5.09 -23.35
N ASN A 124 5.43 -5.63 -22.44
CA ASN A 124 4.00 -5.87 -22.70
C ASN A 124 3.01 -5.55 -21.56
N THR A 125 3.41 -4.85 -20.50
CA THR A 125 2.50 -4.58 -19.37
C THR A 125 2.04 -3.12 -19.37
N SER A 126 0.77 -2.93 -19.78
CA SER A 126 -0.03 -1.70 -19.79
C SER A 126 0.77 -0.40 -19.84
N GLU A 127 0.82 0.23 -21.02
CA GLU A 127 1.34 1.59 -21.21
C GLU A 127 0.46 2.61 -20.47
N LEU A 128 0.46 2.57 -19.14
CA LEU A 128 0.09 3.71 -18.34
C LEU A 128 1.15 4.76 -18.65
N SER A 129 0.76 5.84 -19.29
CA SER A 129 1.68 6.94 -19.57
C SER A 129 2.25 7.45 -18.24
N GLN A 130 3.46 8.00 -18.28
CA GLN A 130 4.09 8.55 -17.08
C GLN A 130 3.25 9.67 -16.43
N THR A 131 2.44 10.38 -17.23
CA THR A 131 1.47 11.35 -16.74
C THR A 131 0.37 10.67 -15.92
N GLU A 132 -0.21 9.58 -16.42
CA GLU A 132 -1.22 8.80 -15.72
C GLU A 132 -0.68 8.13 -14.45
N GLU A 133 0.58 7.65 -14.47
CA GLU A 133 1.27 7.16 -13.26
C GLU A 133 1.31 8.24 -12.18
N LEU A 134 1.73 9.45 -12.56
CA LEU A 134 1.84 10.59 -11.65
C LEU A 134 0.47 10.99 -11.09
N GLU A 135 -0.55 11.04 -11.93
CA GLU A 135 -1.93 11.37 -11.52
C GLU A 135 -2.51 10.32 -10.56
N ALA A 136 -2.33 9.04 -10.86
CA ALA A 136 -2.74 7.94 -9.99
C ALA A 136 -2.08 8.04 -8.61
N LEU A 137 -0.78 8.32 -8.54
CA LEU A 137 -0.06 8.50 -7.28
C LEU A 137 -0.51 9.74 -6.50
N LYS A 138 -0.74 10.87 -7.19
CA LYS A 138 -1.31 12.08 -6.57
C LYS A 138 -2.66 11.80 -5.94
N LEU A 139 -3.53 11.06 -6.64
CA LEU A 139 -4.84 10.65 -6.14
C LEU A 139 -4.74 9.73 -4.92
N GLN A 140 -3.82 8.77 -4.93
CA GLN A 140 -3.58 7.89 -3.78
C GLN A 140 -3.12 8.67 -2.54
N ILE A 141 -2.17 9.60 -2.69
CA ILE A 141 -1.72 10.46 -1.59
C ILE A 141 -2.85 11.34 -1.07
N HIS A 142 -3.62 11.95 -1.98
CA HIS A 142 -4.76 12.78 -1.60
C HIS A 142 -5.80 11.97 -0.81
N THR A 143 -6.16 10.78 -1.30
CA THR A 143 -7.09 9.87 -0.61
C THR A 143 -6.59 9.52 0.79
N LEU A 144 -5.30 9.22 0.93
CA LEU A 144 -4.70 8.93 2.24
C LEU A 144 -4.79 10.12 3.21
N LYS A 145 -4.53 11.34 2.73
CA LYS A 145 -4.64 12.58 3.53
C LYS A 145 -6.08 12.82 4.00
N THR A 146 -7.05 12.66 3.10
CA THR A 146 -8.48 12.84 3.41
C THR A 146 -8.97 11.81 4.44
N MET A 147 -8.48 10.57 4.38
CA MET A 147 -8.83 9.54 5.37
C MET A 147 -8.20 9.80 6.73
N ARG A 148 -6.96 10.34 6.79
CA ARG A 148 -6.32 10.74 8.05
C ARG A 148 -6.99 11.95 8.72
N GLY A 149 -7.54 12.89 7.94
CA GLY A 149 -8.28 14.05 8.46
C GLY A 149 -9.69 13.72 8.96
N ARG A 150 -10.21 12.51 8.70
CA ARG A 150 -11.56 12.06 9.10
C ARG A 150 -11.60 11.36 10.46
N SER A 151 -10.58 11.51 11.31
CA SER A 151 -10.77 11.31 12.75
C SER A 151 -11.68 12.41 13.30
N ILE A 152 -12.97 12.34 12.98
CA ILE A 152 -14.01 13.02 13.73
C ILE A 152 -13.84 12.49 15.16
N PRO A 153 -13.55 13.34 16.16
CA PRO A 153 -13.58 12.89 17.54
C PRO A 153 -14.99 12.38 17.74
N GLY A 154 -15.13 11.09 18.04
CA GLY A 154 -16.43 10.44 18.16
C GLY A 154 -17.36 11.32 18.98
N THR A 155 -18.26 12.03 18.28
CA THR A 155 -19.45 12.61 18.86
C THR A 155 -20.20 11.38 19.32
N LYS A 156 -20.00 11.06 20.61
CA LYS A 156 -20.88 10.22 21.38
C LYS A 156 -22.26 10.76 21.04
N PHE A 157 -23.03 10.02 20.24
CA PHE A 157 -24.46 10.22 20.13
C PHE A 157 -24.99 10.03 21.55
N ARG A 158 -25.03 11.12 22.32
CA ARG A 158 -25.88 11.23 23.49
C ARG A 158 -27.28 11.12 22.92
N THR A 159 -27.83 9.92 22.98
CA THR A 159 -29.26 9.73 22.88
C THR A 159 -29.92 10.68 23.89
N PRO A 160 -30.86 11.53 23.48
CA PRO A 160 -31.63 12.29 24.44
C PRO A 160 -32.45 11.29 25.27
N PHE A 161 -32.20 11.35 26.57
CA PHE A 161 -32.93 10.64 27.61
C PHE A 161 -34.38 11.14 27.57
N VAL A 162 -35.26 10.43 26.85
CA VAL A 162 -36.70 10.60 27.02
C VAL A 162 -37.08 9.78 28.25
N SER A 163 -37.24 10.49 29.36
CA SER A 163 -37.94 9.99 30.54
C SER A 163 -39.41 9.78 30.16
N ILE A 164 -39.80 8.53 29.93
CA ILE A 164 -41.20 8.10 30.04
C ILE A 164 -41.22 6.91 30.99
N MET A 165 -41.86 7.14 32.13
CA MET A 165 -42.10 6.17 33.18
C MET A 165 -43.02 5.03 32.70
N GLN A 166 -42.97 3.93 33.46
CA GLN A 166 -43.93 2.83 33.55
C GLN A 166 -43.64 1.56 32.72
N GLY A 167 -42.84 0.71 33.38
CA GLY A 167 -42.74 -0.75 33.37
C GLY A 167 -43.53 -1.59 32.35
N GLN A 168 -42.77 -2.29 31.49
CA GLN A 168 -42.97 -3.71 31.14
C GLN A 168 -41.61 -4.32 30.73
N PRO A 169 -41.26 -5.56 31.13
CA PRO A 169 -40.03 -6.21 30.70
C PRO A 169 -40.08 -6.64 29.22
N SER A 170 -39.04 -6.29 28.45
CA SER A 170 -38.92 -6.67 27.04
C SER A 170 -38.92 -8.19 26.83
N PRO A 171 -39.69 -8.71 25.86
CA PRO A 171 -39.79 -10.15 25.62
C PRO A 171 -38.52 -10.72 24.96
N THR A 172 -38.09 -11.90 25.42
CA THR A 172 -36.93 -12.62 24.91
C THR A 172 -37.11 -13.03 23.43
N ILE A 173 -36.00 -13.07 22.68
CA ILE A 173 -35.91 -13.33 21.22
C ILE A 173 -36.78 -14.50 20.71
N LYS A 174 -37.05 -15.50 21.55
CA LYS A 174 -37.92 -16.65 21.21
C LYS A 174 -39.40 -16.27 20.98
N LYS A 175 -39.90 -15.18 21.57
CA LYS A 175 -41.30 -14.72 21.43
C LYS A 175 -41.53 -13.92 20.14
N LEU A 176 -40.49 -13.23 19.65
CA LEU A 176 -40.53 -12.46 18.40
C LEU A 176 -40.67 -13.36 17.16
N ARG A 177 -40.01 -14.52 17.14
CA ARG A 177 -40.12 -15.49 16.03
C ARG A 177 -41.50 -16.13 15.89
N ARG A 178 -42.27 -16.23 16.99
CA ARG A 178 -43.63 -16.82 16.97
C ARG A 178 -44.70 -15.83 16.47
N MET A 179 -44.46 -14.52 16.63
CA MET A 179 -45.35 -13.48 16.09
C MET A 179 -45.26 -13.29 14.58
N MET A 180 -44.16 -13.73 13.93
CA MET A 180 -44.02 -13.65 12.47
C MET A 180 -44.61 -14.86 11.71
N GLN A 181 -45.17 -15.86 12.42
CA GLN A 181 -45.73 -17.08 11.80
C GLN A 181 -47.27 -17.18 11.88
N THR A 182 -47.96 -16.17 12.40
CA THR A 182 -49.44 -16.12 12.41
C THR A 182 -49.92 -14.83 11.76
N GLY A 183 -49.89 -14.82 10.41
CA GLY A 183 -50.54 -13.82 9.58
C GLY A 183 -51.63 -14.48 8.72
N SER A 184 -52.87 -14.29 9.14
CA SER A 184 -54.13 -14.37 8.37
C SER A 184 -54.58 -15.68 7.72
N ALA A 185 -55.54 -16.34 8.39
CA ALA A 185 -56.62 -17.10 7.74
C ALA A 185 -57.96 -16.39 7.97
N ALA A 186 -58.63 -16.09 6.85
CA ALA A 186 -60.07 -15.99 6.56
C ALA A 186 -61.02 -15.16 7.46
N CYS A 187 -61.76 -14.24 6.83
CA CYS A 187 -63.13 -13.88 7.18
C CYS A 187 -63.98 -13.70 5.90
N THR A 188 -65.25 -14.06 6.03
CA THR A 188 -66.23 -14.56 5.05
C THR A 188 -67.15 -13.50 4.39
N SER A 189 -67.59 -13.85 3.18
CA SER A 189 -68.92 -13.72 2.53
C SER A 189 -69.83 -12.48 2.76
N ILE A 190 -70.22 -11.83 1.66
CA ILE A 190 -71.58 -11.31 1.38
C ILE A 190 -71.86 -11.39 -0.13
N ALA A 191 -72.89 -12.15 -0.53
CA ALA A 191 -73.95 -11.79 -1.49
C ALA A 191 -74.94 -12.97 -1.59
#